data_AF-A0A816PRS0-F1
#
_entry.id   AF-A0A816PRS0-F1
#
_cell.length_a   1.000
_cell.length_b   1.000
_cell.length_c   1.000
_cell.angle_alpha   90.00
_cell.angle_beta   90.00
_cell.angle_gamma   90.00
#
_symmetry.space_group_name_H-M   'P 1'
#
loop_
_entity.id
_entity.type
_entity.pdbx_description
1 polymer ?
#
loop_
_entity_poly.entity_id
_entity_poly.type
_entity_poly.pdbx_seq_one_letter_code
_entity_poly.pdbx_strand_id
1 'polypeptide(L)'
;MTSKLQVLSIGIISMNFTYLDVNQWEQLISQHIPYLSKFQFEYYEEMPSLSNDHHNLLKQFTTFFWIKQQWFFEIHTDTQLNGVLKKLSIPFIHIGT
;
A
#
# COMPACT_ATOMS: atom_id res chain seq x y z
N MET A 1 21.58 20.47 -0.16
CA MET A 1 20.19 20.45 -0.69
C MET A 1 19.59 19.12 -0.27
N THR A 2 18.57 19.14 0.59
CA THR A 2 17.87 17.93 1.02
C THR A 2 17.05 17.39 -0.15
N SER A 3 17.35 16.16 -0.57
CA SER A 3 16.60 15.49 -1.63
C SER A 3 15.14 15.34 -1.19
N LYS A 4 14.21 15.81 -2.00
CA LYS A 4 12.77 15.68 -1.75
C LYS A 4 12.32 14.36 -2.35
N LEU A 5 11.71 13.50 -1.54
CA LEU A 5 11.18 12.23 -2.00
C LEU A 5 9.99 12.49 -2.95
N GLN A 6 10.09 11.95 -4.17
CA GLN A 6 9.08 12.13 -5.23
C GLN A 6 8.33 10.84 -5.56
N VAL A 7 8.93 9.68 -5.28
CA VAL A 7 8.35 8.37 -5.59
C VAL A 7 8.41 7.51 -4.34
N LEU A 8 7.27 6.90 -4.00
CA LEU A 8 7.14 5.97 -2.89
C LEU A 8 6.40 4.73 -3.40
N SER A 9 7.04 3.57 -3.24
CA SER A 9 6.47 2.27 -3.56
C SER A 9 6.56 1.39 -2.32
N ILE A 10 5.43 0.84 -1.90
CA ILE A 10 5.30 0.05 -0.68
C ILE A 10 4.60 -1.26 -1.03
N GLY A 11 5.22 -2.37 -0.62
CA GLY A 11 4.61 -3.70 -0.62
C GLY A 11 4.52 -4.22 0.81
N ILE A 12 3.32 -4.56 1.28
CA ILE A 12 3.09 -5.09 2.63
C ILE A 12 2.44 -6.45 2.52
N ILE A 13 3.05 -7.46 3.14
CA ILE A 13 2.42 -8.76 3.36
C ILE A 13 1.99 -8.80 4.83
N SER A 14 0.68 -8.83 5.10
CA SER A 14 0.16 -8.81 6.46
C SER A 14 -1.30 -9.28 6.52
N MET A 15 -1.75 -9.68 7.72
CA MET A 15 -3.17 -9.80 8.07
C MET A 15 -3.69 -8.54 8.78
N ASN A 16 -2.82 -7.57 9.08
CA ASN A 16 -3.21 -6.37 9.77
C ASN A 16 -3.80 -5.36 8.78
N PHE A 17 -5.11 -5.14 8.85
CA PHE A 17 -5.81 -4.19 8.01
C PHE A 17 -5.62 -2.73 8.42
N THR A 18 -4.93 -2.42 9.53
CA THR A 18 -4.64 -1.01 9.88
C THR A 18 -3.77 -0.32 8.83
N TYR A 19 -2.98 -1.07 8.05
CA TYR A 19 -2.24 -0.54 6.90
C TYR A 19 -3.15 -0.06 5.75
N LEU A 20 -4.44 -0.40 5.80
CA LEU A 20 -5.46 0.03 4.84
C LEU A 20 -6.27 1.24 5.32
N ASP A 21 -5.87 1.87 6.44
CA ASP A 21 -6.49 3.11 6.90
C ASP A 21 -6.08 4.27 5.99
N VAL A 22 -7.02 4.69 5.13
CA VAL A 22 -6.79 5.76 4.17
C VAL A 22 -6.39 7.07 4.84
N ASN A 23 -6.99 7.40 5.99
CA ASN A 23 -6.78 8.69 6.64
C ASN A 23 -5.36 8.79 7.19
N GLN A 24 -4.83 7.68 7.72
CA GLN A 24 -3.45 7.62 8.19
C GLN A 24 -2.47 7.88 7.04
N TRP A 25 -2.70 7.28 5.87
CA TRP A 25 -1.85 7.51 4.69
C TRP A 25 -1.94 8.95 4.19
N GLU A 26 -3.16 9.50 4.07
CA GLU A 26 -3.35 10.89 3.65
C GLU A 26 -2.62 11.87 4.59
N GLN A 27 -2.73 11.66 5.90
CA GLN A 27 -2.03 12.47 6.90
C GLN A 27 -0.51 12.33 6.81
N LEU A 28 0.00 11.10 6.75
CA LEU A 28 1.43 10.81 6.69
C LEU A 28 2.06 11.47 5.46
N ILE A 29 1.46 11.26 4.28
CA ILE A 29 1.95 11.83 3.02
C ILE A 29 1.91 13.35 3.06
N SER A 30 0.78 13.93 3.50
CA SER A 30 0.62 15.39 3.55
C SER A 30 1.63 16.07 4.49
N GLN A 31 1.95 15.43 5.62
CA GLN A 31 2.84 15.99 6.63
C GLN A 31 4.33 15.78 6.31
N HIS A 32 4.70 14.62 5.80
CA HIS A 32 6.11 14.20 5.71
C HIS A 32 6.64 14.17 4.28
N ILE A 33 5.77 14.00 3.28
CA ILE A 33 6.15 13.79 1.89
C ILE A 33 5.29 14.64 0.94
N PRO A 34 5.17 15.97 1.16
CA PRO A 34 4.24 16.81 0.41
C PRO A 34 4.60 16.98 -1.08
N TYR A 35 5.80 16.56 -1.48
CA TYR A 35 6.28 16.64 -2.87
C TYR A 35 6.21 15.30 -3.60
N LEU A 36 5.51 14.32 -3.03
CA LEU A 36 5.29 13.03 -3.67
C LEU A 36 4.53 13.25 -4.99
N SER A 37 5.04 12.67 -6.07
CA SER A 37 4.41 12.71 -7.39
C SER A 37 3.88 11.33 -7.79
N LYS A 38 4.51 10.25 -7.31
CA LYS A 38 4.07 8.88 -7.56
C LYS A 38 3.98 8.10 -6.26
N PHE A 39 2.83 7.46 -6.06
CA PHE A 39 2.61 6.52 -4.97
C PHE A 39 2.08 5.21 -5.54
N GLN A 40 2.72 4.11 -5.14
CA GLN A 40 2.28 2.76 -5.41
C GLN A 40 2.20 2.01 -4.10
N PHE A 41 1.05 1.40 -3.84
CA PHE A 41 0.84 0.61 -2.65
C PHE A 41 0.22 -0.72 -3.01
N GLU A 42 0.91 -1.78 -2.61
CA GLU A 42 0.49 -3.15 -2.82
C GLU A 42 0.32 -3.81 -1.46
N TYR A 43 -0.90 -4.26 -1.17
CA TYR A 43 -1.20 -5.05 0.02
C TYR A 43 -1.39 -6.51 -0.36
N TYR A 44 -0.68 -7.39 0.32
CA TYR A 44 -0.67 -8.81 0.10
C TYR A 44 -1.25 -9.48 1.34
N GLU A 45 -2.43 -10.07 1.19
CA GLU A 45 -3.09 -10.76 2.29
C GLU A 45 -2.45 -12.15 2.49
N GLU A 46 -1.93 -12.40 3.70
CA GLU A 46 -1.16 -13.62 4.02
C GLU A 46 -2.03 -14.88 4.12
N MET A 47 -3.35 -14.75 4.25
CA MET A 47 -4.30 -15.85 4.12
C MET A 47 -5.58 -15.37 3.44
N PRO A 48 -6.26 -16.20 2.64
CA PRO A 48 -7.54 -15.82 2.05
C PRO A 48 -8.58 -15.67 3.15
N SER A 49 -8.77 -14.46 3.68
CA SER A 49 -9.93 -14.21 4.54
C SER A 49 -11.16 -14.14 3.64
N LEU A 50 -12.21 -14.85 4.04
CA LEU A 50 -13.51 -14.95 3.37
C LEU A 50 -14.31 -13.64 3.35
N SER A 51 -13.68 -12.48 3.55
CA SER A 51 -14.41 -11.24 3.83
C SER A 51 -14.71 -10.44 2.55
N ASN A 52 -15.98 -10.11 2.36
CA ASN A 52 -16.44 -9.16 1.33
C ASN A 52 -15.93 -7.72 1.57
N ASP A 53 -15.14 -7.49 2.62
CA ASP A 53 -14.77 -6.16 3.11
C ASP A 53 -13.64 -5.50 2.31
N HIS A 54 -12.90 -6.27 1.50
CA HIS A 54 -11.83 -5.75 0.63
C HIS A 54 -12.35 -4.68 -0.33
N HIS A 55 -13.54 -4.88 -0.90
CA HIS A 55 -14.16 -3.89 -1.79
C HIS A 55 -14.49 -2.59 -1.06
N ASN A 56 -14.84 -2.66 0.23
CA ASN A 56 -15.13 -1.47 1.02
C ASN A 56 -13.85 -0.73 1.43
N LEU A 57 -12.76 -1.45 1.66
CA LEU A 57 -11.44 -0.86 1.95
C LEU A 57 -10.87 -0.17 0.71
N LEU A 58 -10.96 -0.80 -0.46
CA LEU A 58 -10.52 -0.18 -1.73
C LEU A 58 -11.28 1.09 -2.08
N LYS A 59 -12.59 1.14 -1.80
CA LYS A 59 -13.39 2.36 -2.02
C LYS A 59 -12.84 3.56 -1.24
N GLN A 60 -12.17 3.35 -0.12
CA GLN A 60 -11.62 4.45 0.67
C GLN A 60 -10.46 5.14 -0.07
N PHE A 61 -9.67 4.42 -0.86
CA PHE A 61 -8.59 4.97 -1.69
C PHE A 61 -9.08 5.66 -2.99
N THR A 62 -10.34 6.12 -3.00
CA THR A 62 -10.94 6.85 -4.13
C THR A 62 -11.38 8.27 -3.76
N THR A 63 -10.90 8.81 -2.62
CA THR A 63 -11.12 10.23 -2.29
C THR A 63 -10.45 11.15 -3.32
N PHE A 64 -10.85 12.42 -3.33
CA PHE A 64 -10.26 13.43 -4.21
C PHE A 64 -8.74 13.55 -4.04
N PHE A 65 -8.20 13.26 -2.85
CA PHE A 65 -6.77 13.25 -2.58
C PHE A 65 -6.05 12.25 -3.50
N TRP A 66 -6.54 11.01 -3.57
CA TRP A 66 -5.96 9.94 -4.38
C TRP A 66 -6.19 10.13 -5.87
N ILE A 67 -7.42 10.48 -6.26
CA ILE A 67 -7.80 10.64 -7.68
C ILE A 67 -7.03 11.79 -8.32
N LYS A 68 -6.90 12.93 -7.63
CA LYS A 68 -6.23 14.11 -8.18
C LYS A 68 -4.77 13.81 -8.53
N GLN A 69 -4.11 12.99 -7.72
CA GLN A 69 -2.71 12.62 -7.93
C GLN A 69 -2.52 11.39 -8.83
N GLN A 70 -3.62 10.78 -9.27
CA GLN A 70 -3.61 9.54 -10.05
C GLN A 70 -2.78 8.45 -9.35
N TRP A 71 -2.93 8.35 -8.04
CA TRP A 71 -2.27 7.31 -7.24
C TRP A 71 -3.14 6.08 -7.18
N PHE A 72 -2.49 4.92 -7.24
CA PHE A 72 -3.16 3.63 -7.36
C PHE A 72 -2.81 2.74 -6.18
N PHE A 73 -3.81 1.97 -5.77
CA PHE A 73 -3.76 1.06 -4.65
C PHE A 73 -4.23 -0.31 -5.13
N GLU A 74 -3.43 -1.34 -4.86
CA GLU A 74 -3.73 -2.71 -5.27
C GLU A 74 -3.75 -3.63 -4.05
N ILE A 75 -4.77 -4.49 -3.96
CA ILE A 75 -4.83 -5.59 -2.99
C ILE A 75 -4.69 -6.89 -3.75
N HIS A 76 -3.72 -7.68 -3.35
CA HIS A 76 -3.47 -9.02 -3.85
C HIS A 76 -3.87 -10.02 -2.76
N THR A 77 -4.73 -10.97 -3.14
CA THR A 77 -5.02 -12.15 -2.32
C THR A 77 -4.02 -13.26 -2.64
N ASP A 78 -3.85 -14.21 -1.71
CA ASP A 78 -2.86 -15.30 -1.71
C ASP A 78 -2.71 -16.07 -3.05
N THR A 79 -3.78 -16.15 -3.85
CA THR A 79 -3.75 -16.68 -5.22
C THR A 79 -2.78 -15.97 -6.17
N GLN A 80 -2.41 -14.72 -5.91
CA GLN A 80 -1.43 -13.95 -6.69
C GLN A 80 -0.03 -13.89 -6.05
N LEU A 81 0.06 -14.17 -4.74
CA LEU A 81 1.26 -14.05 -3.92
C LEU A 81 2.35 -15.06 -4.36
N ASN A 82 1.93 -16.27 -4.76
CA ASN A 82 2.81 -17.30 -5.34
C ASN A 82 3.47 -16.89 -6.68
N GLY A 83 2.86 -15.96 -7.43
CA GLY A 83 3.44 -15.40 -8.65
C GLY A 83 4.37 -14.21 -8.38
N VAL A 84 4.05 -13.40 -7.38
CA VAL A 84 4.79 -12.19 -7.01
C VAL A 84 6.05 -12.50 -6.19
N LEU A 85 6.01 -13.46 -5.25
CA LEU A 85 7.19 -13.87 -4.49
C LEU A 85 8.32 -14.43 -5.37
N LYS A 86 7.99 -14.95 -6.56
CA LYS A 86 9.00 -15.34 -7.58
C LYS A 86 9.59 -14.15 -8.34
N LYS A 87 8.89 -13.01 -8.38
CA LYS A 87 9.28 -11.79 -9.11
C LYS A 87 10.04 -10.80 -8.22
N LEU A 88 9.71 -10.77 -6.92
CA LEU A 88 10.37 -9.95 -5.91
C LEU A 88 11.44 -10.76 -5.17
N SER A 89 12.53 -11.12 -5.85
CA SER A 89 13.78 -11.57 -5.20
C SER A 89 14.48 -10.38 -4.52
N ILE A 90 13.79 -9.72 -3.58
CA ILE A 90 14.31 -8.62 -2.76
C ILE A 90 14.41 -9.15 -1.32
N PRO A 91 15.57 -9.03 -0.65
CA PRO A 91 15.75 -9.57 0.69
C PRO A 91 14.86 -8.83 1.70
N PHE A 92 14.02 -9.60 2.40
CA PHE A 92 13.15 -9.11 3.45
C PHE A 92 13.97 -8.64 4.66
N ILE A 93 13.73 -7.40 5.12
CA ILE A 93 14.15 -6.96 6.46
C ILE A 93 13.03 -7.36 7.41
N HIS A 94 13.30 -8.39 8.21
CA HIS A 94 12.44 -8.80 9.32
C HIS A 94 12.69 -7.85 10.49
N ILE A 95 11.76 -6.96 10.79
CA ILE A 95 11.77 -6.21 12.06
C ILE A 95 10.89 -7.01 13.01
N GLY A 96 11.51 -7.93 13.74
CA GLY A 96 10.88 -8.59 14.88
C GLY A 96 10.76 -7.61 16.04
N THR A 97 9.60 -7.62 16.68
CA THR A 97 9.41 -7.09 18.04
C THR A 97 10.01 -8.02 19.07
#